data_AF-A0A1M5IH37-F1
#
_entry.id   AF-A0A1M5IH37-F1
#
_cell.length_a   1.000
_cell.length_b   1.000
_cell.length_c   1.000
_cell.angle_alpha   90.00
_cell.angle_beta   90.00
_cell.angle_gamma   90.00
#
_symmetry.space_group_name_H-M   'P 1'
#
loop_
_entity.id
_entity.type
_entity.pdbx_description
1 polymer ?
#
loop_
_entity_poly.entity_id
_entity_poly.type
_entity_poly.pdbx_seq_one_letter_code
_entity_poly.pdbx_strand_id
1 'polypeptide(L)'
;MKKLMILLIVLISFHVVIAKEIQASEGTSHMILIPPENPYYPMPILEYDFNHDSQVEYLIPFTNEKYNEYGVSLWLKSEHTGIKKWETKQRGIGLSYSALVDLTGDDVKEYLFGVKIGASAGNILSVFERKGNHLEKRAEWNYHMIEPFEGGIALWDRILADAYIVDVLKWNGEKFVFDEQLFSEYYPTIEIFYKEKIQKLDAWFYWYALADAQIKANEIQKARNSINYGISLAEQLGMPDVVDKFKDFKEQVQNH
;
A
#
# COMPACT_ATOMS: atom_id res chain seq x y z
N MET A 1 -31.46 18.85 15.92
CA MET A 1 -30.33 19.81 16.00
C MET A 1 -29.53 19.72 17.29
N LYS A 2 -30.10 19.81 18.51
CA LYS A 2 -29.32 19.73 19.77
C LYS A 2 -28.54 18.42 20.00
N LYS A 3 -29.09 17.25 19.64
CA LYS A 3 -28.37 15.95 19.75
C LYS A 3 -27.16 15.84 18.80
N LEU A 4 -27.27 16.41 17.60
CA LEU A 4 -26.19 16.39 16.60
C LEU A 4 -25.03 17.31 17.00
N MET A 5 -25.35 18.45 17.62
CA MET A 5 -24.36 19.42 18.12
C MET A 5 -23.60 18.90 19.35
N ILE A 6 -24.26 18.14 20.23
CA ILE A 6 -23.61 17.50 21.40
C ILE A 6 -22.68 16.37 20.94
N LEU A 7 -23.09 15.55 19.96
CA LEU A 7 -22.24 14.48 19.42
C LEU A 7 -20.96 15.04 18.77
N LEU A 8 -21.09 16.15 18.02
CA LEU A 8 -19.95 16.83 17.40
C LEU A 8 -18.98 17.40 18.45
N ILE A 9 -19.48 17.99 19.52
CA ILE A 9 -18.65 18.54 20.61
C ILE A 9 -17.93 17.42 21.36
N VAL A 10 -18.59 16.27 21.62
CA VAL A 10 -17.96 15.13 22.33
C VAL A 10 -16.88 14.46 21.49
N LEU A 11 -17.08 14.29 20.17
CA LEU A 11 -16.05 13.78 19.26
C LEU A 11 -14.82 14.69 19.20
N ILE A 12 -15.02 16.01 19.08
CA ILE A 12 -13.92 17.00 19.10
C ILE A 12 -13.19 16.96 20.45
N SER A 13 -13.93 16.83 21.56
CA SER A 13 -13.36 16.78 22.90
C SER A 13 -12.47 15.55 23.09
N PHE A 14 -12.88 14.39 22.57
CA PHE A 14 -12.15 13.12 22.74
C PHE A 14 -10.89 13.06 21.89
N HIS A 15 -10.94 13.55 20.63
CA HIS A 15 -9.76 13.68 19.78
C HIS A 15 -8.71 14.61 20.41
N VAL A 16 -9.15 15.69 21.06
CA VAL A 16 -8.27 16.63 21.78
C VAL A 16 -7.69 16.01 23.06
N VAL A 17 -8.45 15.19 23.78
CA VAL A 17 -7.97 14.50 24.99
C VAL A 17 -6.93 13.44 24.64
N ILE A 18 -7.18 12.60 23.63
CA ILE A 18 -6.20 11.62 23.16
C ILE A 18 -4.93 12.31 22.64
N ALA A 19 -5.05 13.37 21.84
CA ALA A 19 -3.89 14.12 21.36
C ALA A 19 -3.07 14.71 22.51
N LYS A 20 -3.72 15.21 23.57
CA LYS A 20 -3.06 15.71 24.78
C LYS A 20 -2.43 14.60 25.64
N GLU A 21 -3.08 13.45 25.76
CA GLU A 21 -2.53 12.29 26.49
C GLU A 21 -1.32 11.70 25.78
N ILE A 22 -1.32 11.64 24.44
CA ILE A 22 -0.15 11.25 23.64
C ILE A 22 1.02 12.20 23.92
N GLN A 23 0.77 13.51 23.92
CA GLN A 23 1.80 14.51 24.25
C GLN A 23 2.28 14.43 25.71
N ALA A 24 1.43 13.99 26.63
CA ALA A 24 1.74 13.92 28.06
C ALA A 24 2.41 12.60 28.50
N SER A 25 2.10 11.48 27.83
CA SER A 25 2.50 10.14 28.27
C SER A 25 3.98 9.79 28.09
N GLU A 26 4.73 10.55 27.26
CA GLU A 26 6.12 10.18 26.92
C GLU A 26 7.21 11.17 27.32
N GLY A 27 6.89 12.36 27.87
CA GLY A 27 7.92 13.36 28.20
C GLY A 27 8.77 13.82 26.99
N THR A 28 8.36 13.49 25.77
CA THR A 28 9.05 13.79 24.52
C THR A 28 8.26 14.83 23.73
N SER A 29 8.72 16.07 23.78
CA SER A 29 8.16 17.25 23.12
C SER A 29 8.25 17.23 21.57
N HIS A 30 8.26 16.06 20.94
CA HIS A 30 8.60 15.90 19.51
C HIS A 30 7.67 14.94 18.74
N MET A 31 6.59 14.45 19.35
CA MET A 31 5.59 13.64 18.64
C MET A 31 4.47 14.50 18.08
N ILE A 32 4.26 14.40 16.76
CA ILE A 32 3.24 15.13 16.03
C ILE A 32 2.32 14.12 15.33
N LEU A 33 1.00 14.31 15.47
CA LEU A 33 0.00 13.55 14.72
C LEU A 33 0.02 13.98 13.27
N ILE A 34 0.03 13.02 12.36
CA ILE A 34 0.18 13.29 10.93
C ILE A 34 -0.83 12.49 10.10
N PRO A 35 -1.47 13.11 9.10
CA PRO A 35 -2.18 12.37 8.07
C PRO A 35 -1.17 11.66 7.14
N PRO A 36 -1.44 10.42 6.66
CA PRO A 36 -0.68 9.83 5.57
C PRO A 36 -0.90 10.57 4.25
N GLU A 37 -0.01 10.36 3.29
CA GLU A 37 -0.18 10.87 1.92
C GLU A 37 -1.30 10.15 1.16
N ASN A 38 -1.51 8.87 1.46
CA ASN A 38 -2.57 8.05 0.87
C ASN A 38 -3.33 7.25 1.95
N PRO A 39 -4.66 7.12 1.84
CA PRO A 39 -5.54 7.75 0.85
C PRO A 39 -5.66 9.29 1.04
N TYR A 40 -6.09 10.03 0.01
CA TYR A 40 -6.12 11.52 -0.05
C TYR A 40 -7.04 12.22 1.00
N TYR A 41 -7.68 11.47 1.89
CA TYR A 41 -8.50 11.97 3.01
C TYR A 41 -8.37 11.09 4.26
N PRO A 42 -7.18 10.97 4.86
CA PRO A 42 -7.06 10.10 5.99
C PRO A 42 -7.50 10.85 7.24
N MET A 43 -8.40 10.22 8.01
CA MET A 43 -8.54 10.64 9.39
C MET A 43 -7.22 10.31 10.10
N PRO A 44 -6.60 11.26 10.82
CA PRO A 44 -5.34 11.01 11.54
C PRO A 44 -5.53 10.02 12.70
N ILE A 45 -6.76 9.61 12.97
CA ILE A 45 -7.14 8.60 13.94
C ILE A 45 -8.06 7.64 13.20
N LEU A 46 -7.68 6.37 13.16
CA LEU A 46 -8.51 5.28 12.63
C LEU A 46 -9.20 4.59 13.81
N GLU A 47 -10.49 4.33 13.66
CA GLU A 47 -11.34 3.69 14.65
C GLU A 47 -11.76 2.31 14.14
N TYR A 48 -11.46 1.25 14.88
CA TYR A 48 -11.86 -0.10 14.53
C TYR A 48 -11.93 -1.01 15.76
N ASP A 49 -12.94 -1.87 15.79
CA ASP A 49 -13.12 -2.91 16.80
C ASP A 49 -12.47 -4.20 16.26
N PHE A 50 -11.19 -4.38 16.57
CA PHE A 50 -10.37 -5.46 16.03
C PHE A 50 -10.73 -6.84 16.57
N ASN A 51 -11.37 -6.91 17.74
CA ASN A 51 -11.69 -8.17 18.42
C ASN A 51 -13.20 -8.43 18.51
N HIS A 52 -14.02 -7.56 17.90
CA HIS A 52 -15.47 -7.62 17.87
C HIS A 52 -16.11 -7.67 19.27
N ASP A 53 -15.50 -6.99 20.25
CA ASP A 53 -16.00 -6.91 21.62
C ASP A 53 -16.92 -5.70 21.87
N SER A 54 -17.26 -4.96 20.80
CA SER A 54 -18.00 -3.69 20.81
C SER A 54 -17.27 -2.51 21.46
N GLN A 55 -15.99 -2.64 21.79
CA GLN A 55 -15.11 -1.55 22.20
C GLN A 55 -14.15 -1.19 21.07
N VAL A 56 -14.28 0.03 20.57
CA VAL A 56 -13.43 0.54 19.50
C VAL A 56 -12.00 0.78 20.00
N GLU A 57 -11.01 0.32 19.24
CA GLU A 57 -9.62 0.72 19.37
C GLU A 57 -9.24 1.81 18.37
N TYR A 58 -8.25 2.60 18.77
CA TYR A 58 -7.76 3.74 17.99
C TYR A 58 -6.34 3.46 17.49
N LEU A 59 -6.14 3.60 16.19
CA LEU A 59 -4.82 3.64 15.58
C LEU A 59 -4.45 5.08 15.25
N ILE A 60 -3.28 5.47 15.75
CA ILE A 60 -2.86 6.87 15.74
C ILE A 60 -1.44 6.96 15.18
N PRO A 61 -1.30 7.33 13.90
CA PRO A 61 -0.02 7.62 13.29
C PRO A 61 0.64 8.86 13.89
N PHE A 62 1.94 8.82 14.04
CA PHE A 62 2.75 9.93 14.55
C PHE A 62 4.11 9.98 13.84
N THR A 63 4.78 11.12 13.96
CA THR A 63 6.19 11.27 13.59
C THR A 63 7.02 11.73 14.76
N ASN A 64 8.28 11.32 14.77
CA ASN A 64 9.35 11.88 15.58
C ASN A 64 10.39 12.50 14.64
N GLU A 65 10.22 13.79 14.38
CA GLU A 65 11.03 14.54 13.41
C GLU A 65 12.52 14.53 13.76
N LYS A 66 12.87 14.46 15.06
CA LYS A 66 14.27 14.44 15.50
C LYS A 66 15.03 13.22 14.99
N TYR A 67 14.34 12.09 14.86
CA TYR A 67 14.94 10.81 14.44
C TYR A 67 14.52 10.39 13.03
N ASN A 68 13.73 11.22 12.33
CA ASN A 68 13.09 10.87 11.06
C ASN A 68 12.34 9.53 11.15
N GLU A 69 11.57 9.37 12.23
CA GLU A 69 10.82 8.15 12.50
C GLU A 69 9.33 8.41 12.35
N TYR A 70 8.66 7.49 11.68
CA TYR A 70 7.22 7.47 11.50
C TYR A 70 6.71 6.24 12.23
N GLY A 71 5.64 6.39 12.99
CA GLY A 71 5.10 5.29 13.78
C GLY A 71 3.59 5.32 13.84
N VAL A 72 3.03 4.28 14.44
CA VAL A 72 1.63 4.20 14.79
C VAL A 72 1.50 3.58 16.17
N SER A 73 0.49 4.00 16.92
CA SER A 73 0.16 3.44 18.23
C SER A 73 -1.29 2.97 18.26
N LEU A 74 -1.54 1.85 18.93
CA LEU A 74 -2.87 1.28 19.20
C LEU A 74 -3.29 1.65 20.62
N TRP A 75 -4.48 2.21 20.76
CA TRP A 75 -5.03 2.66 22.04
C TRP A 75 -6.41 2.05 22.28
N LEU A 76 -6.62 1.54 23.49
CA LEU A 76 -7.93 1.11 23.97
C LEU A 76 -8.63 2.27 24.68
N LYS A 77 -9.92 2.47 24.39
CA LYS A 77 -10.76 3.43 25.11
C LYS A 77 -10.94 2.99 26.55
N SER A 78 -10.74 3.88 27.51
CA SER A 78 -11.28 3.76 28.86
C SER A 78 -12.12 5.00 29.18
N GLU A 79 -13.03 4.90 30.16
CA GLU A 79 -14.01 5.95 30.48
C GLU A 79 -13.37 7.32 30.73
N HIS A 80 -12.10 7.37 31.16
CA HIS A 80 -11.42 8.60 31.57
C HIS A 80 -10.03 8.81 30.97
N THR A 81 -9.41 7.76 30.38
CA THR A 81 -8.06 7.80 29.81
C THR A 81 -7.91 6.80 28.66
N GLY A 82 -7.03 7.05 27.70
CA GLY A 82 -6.58 6.03 26.74
C GLY A 82 -5.49 5.15 27.35
N ILE A 83 -5.53 3.84 27.09
CA ILE A 83 -4.41 2.94 27.43
C ILE A 83 -3.71 2.52 26.15
N LYS A 84 -2.45 2.94 25.96
CA LYS A 84 -1.61 2.46 24.85
C LYS A 84 -1.34 0.97 25.02
N LYS A 85 -1.65 0.18 23.99
CA LYS A 85 -1.50 -1.28 23.98
C LYS A 85 -0.35 -1.75 23.12
N TRP A 86 -0.03 -0.99 22.07
CA TRP A 86 1.00 -1.35 21.12
C TRP A 86 1.50 -0.11 20.37
N GLU A 87 2.72 -0.20 19.86
CA GLU A 87 3.33 0.81 19.02
C GLU A 87 4.37 0.16 18.08
N THR A 88 4.53 0.73 16.89
CA THR A 88 5.68 0.48 16.04
C THR A 88 6.23 1.78 15.46
N LYS A 89 7.51 1.76 15.06
CA LYS A 89 8.24 2.88 14.48
C LYS A 89 9.12 2.38 13.34
N GLN A 90 9.27 3.19 12.31
CA GLN A 90 10.13 2.94 11.18
C GLN A 90 10.75 4.25 10.68
N ARG A 91 12.02 4.21 10.29
CA ARG A 91 12.71 5.37 9.74
C ARG A 91 12.26 5.63 8.31
N GLY A 92 12.12 6.90 7.97
CA GLY A 92 11.77 7.34 6.63
C GLY A 92 11.72 8.85 6.52
N ILE A 93 11.17 9.33 5.41
CA ILE A 93 11.02 10.77 5.12
C ILE A 93 9.57 11.21 5.02
N GLY A 94 8.62 10.29 5.20
CA GLY A 94 7.19 10.56 5.16
C GLY A 94 6.35 9.36 5.55
N LEU A 95 5.10 9.61 5.94
CA LEU A 95 4.07 8.57 6.09
C LEU A 95 3.34 8.42 4.76
N SER A 96 3.63 7.37 4.02
CA SER A 96 3.08 7.17 2.67
C SER A 96 1.68 6.55 2.70
N TYR A 97 1.37 5.72 3.71
CA TYR A 97 0.10 5.02 3.78
C TYR A 97 -0.33 4.72 5.23
N SER A 98 -1.62 4.87 5.53
CA SER A 98 -2.22 4.37 6.78
C SER A 98 -3.71 4.14 6.56
N ALA A 99 -4.14 2.88 6.56
CA ALA A 99 -5.54 2.51 6.36
C ALA A 99 -5.85 1.12 6.92
N LEU A 100 -7.14 0.81 7.00
CA LEU A 100 -7.67 -0.51 7.36
C LEU A 100 -8.37 -1.12 6.15
N VAL A 101 -7.95 -2.32 5.75
CA VAL A 101 -8.49 -3.05 4.60
C VAL A 101 -8.57 -4.53 4.95
N ASP A 102 -9.68 -5.18 4.61
CA ASP A 102 -9.78 -6.65 4.68
C ASP A 102 -9.03 -7.24 3.49
N LEU A 103 -7.75 -7.59 3.69
CA LEU A 103 -6.90 -8.15 2.65
C LEU A 103 -7.06 -9.67 2.53
N THR A 104 -7.67 -10.33 3.52
CA THR A 104 -7.81 -11.80 3.53
C THR A 104 -9.18 -12.27 3.06
N GLY A 105 -10.16 -11.38 2.99
CA GLY A 105 -11.55 -11.66 2.63
C GLY A 105 -12.32 -12.36 3.75
N ASP A 106 -11.93 -12.17 5.01
CA ASP A 106 -12.55 -12.80 6.19
C ASP A 106 -13.43 -11.84 7.00
N ASP A 107 -13.74 -10.67 6.43
CA ASP A 107 -14.44 -9.55 7.05
C ASP A 107 -13.69 -8.88 8.22
N VAL A 108 -12.43 -9.28 8.49
CA VAL A 108 -11.55 -8.66 9.47
C VAL A 108 -10.51 -7.81 8.75
N LYS A 109 -10.44 -6.52 9.11
CA LYS A 109 -9.49 -5.60 8.48
C LYS A 109 -8.08 -5.76 9.05
N GLU A 110 -7.10 -5.92 8.17
CA GLU A 110 -5.70 -5.68 8.46
C GLU A 110 -5.40 -4.18 8.50
N TYR A 111 -4.40 -3.83 9.30
CA TYR A 111 -3.84 -2.49 9.31
C TYR A 111 -2.62 -2.38 8.38
N LEU A 112 -2.71 -1.46 7.42
CA LEU A 112 -1.65 -1.17 6.46
C LEU A 112 -0.91 0.09 6.88
N PHE A 113 0.41 -0.01 7.03
CA PHE A 113 1.29 1.09 7.45
C PHE A 113 2.44 1.26 6.47
N GLY A 114 2.44 2.38 5.74
CA GLY A 114 3.43 2.71 4.73
C GLY A 114 4.35 3.83 5.17
N VAL A 115 5.66 3.61 5.08
CA VAL A 115 6.67 4.66 5.31
C VAL A 115 7.45 4.92 4.03
N LYS A 116 7.53 6.20 3.63
CA LYS A 116 8.32 6.64 2.49
C LYS A 116 9.81 6.60 2.83
N ILE A 117 10.58 5.90 2.03
CA ILE A 117 12.04 5.82 2.19
C ILE A 117 12.73 6.88 1.34
N GLY A 118 12.25 7.10 0.12
CA GLY A 118 12.81 8.11 -0.77
C GLY A 118 12.08 8.17 -2.10
N ALA A 119 12.19 9.30 -2.80
CA ALA A 119 11.53 9.48 -4.11
C ALA A 119 11.93 8.39 -5.12
N SER A 120 13.19 7.95 -5.12
CA SER A 120 13.68 6.85 -5.97
C SER A 120 13.42 5.47 -5.36
N ALA A 121 13.72 5.33 -4.07
CA ALA A 121 13.69 4.06 -3.32
C ALA A 121 12.27 3.54 -3.07
N GLY A 122 11.25 4.39 -3.22
CA GLY A 122 9.87 4.04 -2.95
C GLY A 122 9.55 4.09 -1.46
N ASN A 123 8.69 3.18 -1.05
CA ASN A 123 8.10 3.08 0.27
C ASN A 123 8.20 1.64 0.76
N ILE A 124 8.11 1.45 2.08
CA ILE A 124 7.93 0.15 2.71
C ILE A 124 6.52 0.08 3.28
N LEU A 125 5.74 -0.94 2.87
CA LEU A 125 4.44 -1.27 3.44
C LEU A 125 4.63 -2.37 4.47
N SER A 126 4.18 -2.16 5.71
CA SER A 126 3.97 -3.22 6.69
C SER A 126 2.48 -3.51 6.81
N VAL A 127 2.12 -4.80 6.80
CA VAL A 127 0.76 -5.27 7.05
C VAL A 127 0.70 -5.88 8.44
N PHE A 128 -0.28 -5.48 9.23
CA PHE A 128 -0.47 -5.90 10.60
C PHE A 128 -1.84 -6.55 10.79
N GLU A 129 -1.84 -7.67 11.51
CA GLU A 129 -3.06 -8.36 11.95
C GLU A 129 -3.17 -8.29 13.46
N ARG A 130 -4.40 -8.36 13.97
CA ARG A 130 -4.66 -8.42 15.40
C ARG A 130 -4.24 -9.76 16.00
N LYS A 131 -3.44 -9.73 17.08
CA LYS A 131 -3.14 -10.89 17.93
C LYS A 131 -3.28 -10.56 19.42
N GLY A 132 -4.22 -11.19 20.11
CA GLY A 132 -4.37 -11.08 21.57
C GLY A 132 -4.74 -9.67 22.03
N ASN A 133 -3.76 -8.84 22.43
CA ASN A 133 -3.92 -7.40 22.76
C ASN A 133 -2.99 -6.45 21.97
N HIS A 134 -2.32 -6.94 20.92
CA HIS A 134 -1.42 -6.14 20.10
C HIS A 134 -1.66 -6.42 18.60
N LEU A 135 -0.89 -5.72 17.77
CA LEU A 135 -0.79 -5.97 16.33
C LEU A 135 0.53 -6.69 16.03
N GLU A 136 0.46 -7.75 15.23
CA GLU A 136 1.62 -8.51 14.77
C GLU A 136 1.85 -8.27 13.28
N LYS A 137 3.10 -8.02 12.88
CA LYS A 137 3.45 -7.82 11.47
C LYS A 137 3.32 -9.16 10.75
N ARG A 138 2.52 -9.18 9.68
CA ARG A 138 2.31 -10.37 8.84
C ARG A 138 3.09 -10.33 7.54
N ALA A 139 3.29 -9.14 6.99
CA ALA A 139 4.03 -8.98 5.76
C ALA A 139 4.70 -7.61 5.69
N GLU A 140 5.71 -7.53 4.82
CA GLU A 140 6.41 -6.29 4.48
C GLU A 140 6.82 -6.31 3.01
N TRP A 141 6.53 -5.23 2.27
CA TRP A 141 6.91 -5.10 0.86
C TRP A 141 7.42 -3.70 0.53
N ASN A 142 8.31 -3.63 -0.45
CA ASN A 142 8.63 -2.37 -1.10
C ASN A 142 7.55 -2.05 -2.15
N TYR A 143 7.24 -0.77 -2.32
CA TYR A 143 6.31 -0.31 -3.36
C TYR A 143 6.57 1.13 -3.76
N HIS A 144 6.15 1.48 -4.98
CA HIS A 144 6.05 2.88 -5.41
C HIS A 144 4.60 3.34 -5.51
N MET A 145 3.67 2.45 -5.87
CA MET A 145 2.22 2.65 -5.71
C MET A 145 1.58 1.36 -5.17
N ILE A 146 0.45 1.50 -4.47
CA ILE A 146 -0.34 0.37 -3.98
C ILE A 146 -1.82 0.62 -4.17
N GLU A 147 -2.54 -0.44 -4.45
CA GLU A 147 -3.99 -0.46 -4.54
C GLU A 147 -4.49 -1.70 -3.76
N PRO A 148 -4.73 -1.56 -2.45
CA PRO A 148 -5.37 -2.62 -1.67
C PRO A 148 -6.87 -2.64 -1.94
N PHE A 149 -7.44 -3.83 -1.94
CA PHE A 149 -8.86 -4.09 -2.14
C PHE A 149 -9.28 -5.30 -1.30
N GLU A 150 -10.58 -5.58 -1.24
CA GLU A 150 -11.09 -6.71 -0.47
C GLU A 150 -10.50 -8.03 -1.00
N GLY A 151 -9.84 -8.79 -0.12
CA GLY A 151 -9.23 -10.07 -0.47
C GLY A 151 -7.90 -9.98 -1.24
N GLY A 152 -7.28 -8.80 -1.38
CA GLY A 152 -5.95 -8.72 -1.99
C GLY A 152 -5.34 -7.33 -2.12
N ILE A 153 -4.17 -7.28 -2.74
CA ILE A 153 -3.42 -6.03 -2.94
C ILE A 153 -2.64 -6.07 -4.24
N ALA A 154 -2.72 -4.98 -5.01
CA ALA A 154 -1.82 -4.73 -6.13
C ALA A 154 -0.63 -3.85 -5.68
N LEU A 155 0.59 -4.34 -5.90
CA LEU A 155 1.84 -3.66 -5.63
C LEU A 155 2.47 -3.23 -6.95
N TRP A 156 2.69 -1.92 -7.13
CA TRP A 156 3.33 -1.36 -8.32
C TRP A 156 4.77 -0.96 -7.98
N ASP A 157 5.74 -1.71 -8.51
CA ASP A 157 7.17 -1.49 -8.33
C ASP A 157 7.77 -0.81 -9.57
N ARG A 158 8.34 0.38 -9.38
CA ARG A 158 8.79 1.20 -10.50
C ARG A 158 10.09 0.68 -11.08
N ILE A 159 10.08 0.42 -12.38
CA ILE A 159 11.29 0.06 -13.14
C ILE A 159 12.02 1.28 -13.69
N LEU A 160 11.30 2.20 -14.33
CA LEU A 160 11.88 3.37 -15.00
C LEU A 160 10.80 4.43 -15.23
N ALA A 161 11.15 5.71 -15.03
CA ALA A 161 10.23 6.83 -15.17
C ALA A 161 8.92 6.63 -14.39
N ASP A 162 7.81 6.38 -15.07
CA ASP A 162 6.50 6.06 -14.50
C ASP A 162 5.95 4.73 -15.07
N ALA A 163 6.85 3.81 -15.41
CA ALA A 163 6.55 2.41 -15.67
C ALA A 163 6.87 1.54 -14.46
N TYR A 164 6.01 0.55 -14.25
CA TYR A 164 5.94 -0.30 -13.08
C TYR A 164 5.72 -1.77 -13.46
N ILE A 165 6.41 -2.67 -12.79
CA ILE A 165 6.00 -4.08 -12.76
C ILE A 165 5.00 -4.22 -11.63
N VAL A 166 3.91 -4.95 -11.89
CA VAL A 166 2.82 -5.10 -10.94
C VAL A 166 2.75 -6.55 -10.50
N ASP A 167 2.62 -6.76 -9.19
CA ASP A 167 2.24 -8.03 -8.60
C ASP A 167 0.92 -7.87 -7.87
N VAL A 168 0.02 -8.84 -8.03
CA VAL A 168 -1.26 -8.89 -7.34
C VAL A 168 -1.22 -10.06 -6.38
N LEU A 169 -1.30 -9.74 -5.09
CA LEU A 169 -1.09 -10.71 -4.02
C LEU A 169 -2.40 -11.03 -3.31
N LYS A 170 -2.59 -12.32 -3.02
CA LYS A 170 -3.72 -12.86 -2.28
C LYS A 170 -3.23 -13.63 -1.07
N TRP A 171 -4.00 -13.60 0.02
CA TRP A 171 -3.75 -14.45 1.18
C TRP A 171 -4.08 -15.92 0.87
N ASN A 172 -3.14 -16.83 1.15
CA ASN A 172 -3.35 -18.27 0.94
C ASN A 172 -3.62 -19.07 2.23
N GLY A 173 -3.84 -18.39 3.36
CA GLY A 173 -3.96 -18.99 4.70
C GLY A 173 -2.69 -18.91 5.55
N GLU A 174 -1.53 -18.65 4.93
CA GLU A 174 -0.24 -18.56 5.64
C GLU A 174 0.52 -17.28 5.31
N LYS A 175 0.53 -16.88 4.04
CA LYS A 175 1.22 -15.71 3.54
C LYS A 175 0.50 -15.14 2.31
N PHE A 176 0.81 -13.90 1.98
CA PHE A 176 0.43 -13.33 0.70
C PHE A 176 1.33 -13.87 -0.41
N VAL A 177 0.71 -14.35 -1.48
CA VAL A 177 1.39 -14.90 -2.65
C VAL A 177 0.76 -14.33 -3.92
N PHE A 178 1.53 -14.33 -5.00
CA PHE A 178 0.98 -14.04 -6.33
C PHE A 178 -0.17 -15.01 -6.65
N ASP A 179 -1.27 -14.48 -7.17
CA ASP A 179 -2.45 -15.25 -7.56
C ASP A 179 -2.83 -14.93 -9.01
N GLU A 180 -2.73 -15.93 -9.89
CA GLU A 180 -2.98 -15.77 -11.33
C GLU A 180 -4.40 -15.32 -11.66
N GLN A 181 -5.39 -15.86 -10.93
CA GLN A 181 -6.78 -15.53 -11.16
C GLN A 181 -7.05 -14.08 -10.77
N LEU A 182 -6.64 -13.69 -9.56
CA LEU A 182 -6.81 -12.34 -9.05
C LEU A 182 -6.03 -11.32 -9.89
N PHE A 183 -4.83 -11.69 -10.36
CA PHE A 183 -4.07 -10.87 -11.30
C PHE A 183 -4.84 -10.66 -12.60
N SER A 184 -5.42 -11.72 -13.17
CA SER A 184 -6.20 -11.65 -14.41
C SER A 184 -7.45 -10.78 -14.26
N GLU A 185 -8.10 -10.82 -13.09
CA GLU A 185 -9.23 -9.94 -12.75
C GLU A 185 -8.81 -8.46 -12.64
N TYR A 186 -7.62 -8.20 -12.11
CA TYR A 186 -7.05 -6.85 -11.95
C TYR A 186 -6.40 -6.29 -13.23
N TYR A 187 -5.96 -7.16 -14.14
CA TYR A 187 -5.22 -6.81 -15.36
C TYR A 187 -5.87 -5.70 -16.21
N PRO A 188 -7.21 -5.61 -16.39
CA PRO A 188 -7.82 -4.51 -17.14
C PRO A 188 -7.40 -3.11 -16.65
N THR A 189 -7.21 -2.93 -15.33
CA THR A 189 -6.71 -1.67 -14.74
C THR A 189 -5.30 -1.36 -15.23
N ILE A 190 -4.41 -2.36 -15.23
CA ILE A 190 -3.02 -2.24 -15.71
C ILE A 190 -3.00 -1.96 -17.23
N GLU A 191 -3.84 -2.65 -18.00
CA GLU A 191 -3.91 -2.49 -19.45
C GLU A 191 -4.34 -1.07 -19.84
N ILE A 192 -5.36 -0.53 -19.16
CA ILE A 192 -5.82 0.85 -19.37
C ILE A 192 -4.70 1.84 -19.04
N PHE A 193 -4.06 1.69 -17.87
CA PHE A 193 -2.96 2.55 -17.45
C PHE A 193 -1.87 2.63 -18.52
N TYR A 194 -1.39 1.50 -19.04
CA TYR A 194 -0.32 1.50 -20.04
C TYR A 194 -0.77 1.96 -21.42
N LYS A 195 -2.00 1.65 -21.85
CA LYS A 195 -2.54 2.18 -23.11
C LYS A 195 -2.55 3.71 -23.10
N GLU A 196 -2.93 4.33 -22.00
CA GLU A 196 -2.91 5.79 -21.86
C GLU A 196 -1.48 6.38 -21.86
N LYS A 197 -0.51 5.68 -21.26
CA LYS A 197 0.90 6.11 -21.27
C LYS A 197 1.51 6.04 -22.67
N ILE A 198 1.31 4.91 -23.37
CA ILE A 198 1.81 4.66 -24.72
C ILE A 198 1.23 5.68 -25.72
N GLN A 199 -0.05 6.05 -25.58
CA GLN A 199 -0.66 7.09 -26.42
C GLN A 199 0.04 8.46 -26.28
N LYS A 200 0.58 8.77 -25.11
CA LYS A 200 1.27 10.05 -24.85
C LYS A 200 2.74 9.99 -25.25
N LEU A 201 3.39 8.85 -25.05
CA LEU A 201 4.78 8.63 -25.38
C LEU A 201 5.02 7.17 -25.71
N ASP A 202 5.40 6.91 -26.96
CA ASP A 202 5.77 5.57 -27.43
C ASP A 202 7.18 5.21 -26.97
N ALA A 203 7.30 4.69 -25.75
CA ALA A 203 8.57 4.32 -25.13
C ALA A 203 8.66 2.82 -24.82
N TRP A 204 9.86 2.25 -25.03
CA TRP A 204 10.11 0.81 -24.87
C TRP A 204 9.73 0.29 -23.48
N PHE A 205 9.92 1.09 -22.42
CA PHE A 205 9.67 0.65 -21.04
C PHE A 205 8.18 0.52 -20.71
N TYR A 206 7.30 1.24 -21.41
CA TYR A 206 5.85 1.01 -21.28
C TYR A 206 5.42 -0.28 -21.95
N TRP A 207 5.96 -0.58 -23.15
CA TRP A 207 5.72 -1.85 -23.82
C TRP A 207 6.27 -3.04 -23.03
N TYR A 208 7.40 -2.86 -22.37
CA TYR A 208 8.01 -3.87 -21.51
C TYR A 208 7.09 -4.20 -20.32
N ALA A 209 6.64 -3.18 -19.59
CA ALA A 209 5.74 -3.39 -18.45
C ALA A 209 4.36 -3.92 -18.87
N LEU A 210 3.83 -3.49 -20.03
CA LEU A 210 2.58 -4.03 -20.57
C LEU A 210 2.72 -5.50 -20.99
N ALA A 211 3.85 -5.88 -21.58
CA ALA A 211 4.14 -7.27 -21.95
C ALA A 211 4.21 -8.18 -20.71
N ASP A 212 4.92 -7.76 -19.65
CA ASP A 212 4.96 -8.48 -18.37
C ASP A 212 3.55 -8.74 -17.82
N ALA A 213 2.73 -7.69 -17.75
CA ALA A 213 1.36 -7.80 -17.26
C ALA A 213 0.50 -8.72 -18.15
N GLN A 214 0.68 -8.68 -19.47
CA GLN A 214 -0.03 -9.58 -20.39
C GLN A 214 0.37 -11.05 -20.20
N ILE A 215 1.64 -11.33 -19.91
CA ILE A 215 2.09 -12.69 -19.59
C ILE A 215 1.44 -13.16 -18.29
N LYS A 216 1.53 -12.37 -17.23
CA LYS A 216 0.96 -12.70 -15.91
C LYS A 216 -0.56 -12.89 -15.92
N ALA A 217 -1.26 -12.21 -16.84
CA ALA A 217 -2.72 -12.36 -17.06
C ALA A 217 -3.08 -13.47 -18.06
N ASN A 218 -2.10 -14.26 -18.53
CA ASN A 218 -2.28 -15.28 -19.57
C ASN A 218 -2.88 -14.75 -20.90
N GLU A 219 -2.67 -13.46 -21.19
CA GLU A 219 -3.07 -12.78 -22.43
C GLU A 219 -2.00 -12.97 -23.53
N ILE A 220 -1.65 -14.23 -23.78
CA ILE A 220 -0.44 -14.62 -24.51
C ILE A 220 -0.33 -13.98 -25.90
N GLN A 221 -1.42 -13.89 -26.65
CA GLN A 221 -1.39 -13.28 -27.97
C GLN A 221 -1.13 -11.77 -27.91
N LYS A 222 -1.67 -11.08 -26.90
CA LYS A 222 -1.38 -9.66 -26.67
C LYS A 222 0.08 -9.48 -26.25
N ALA A 223 0.58 -10.33 -25.35
CA ALA A 223 1.98 -10.35 -24.93
C ALA A 223 2.92 -10.46 -26.14
N ARG A 224 2.68 -11.42 -27.05
CA ARG A 224 3.48 -11.57 -28.29
C ARG A 224 3.53 -10.29 -29.11
N ASN A 225 2.40 -9.60 -29.25
CA ASN A 225 2.33 -8.36 -30.02
C ASN A 225 3.15 -7.25 -29.36
N SER A 226 2.98 -7.05 -28.05
CA SER A 226 3.74 -6.04 -27.27
C SER A 226 5.24 -6.33 -27.27
N ILE A 227 5.63 -7.59 -27.11
CA ILE A 227 7.04 -8.03 -27.13
C ILE A 227 7.66 -7.75 -28.49
N ASN A 228 7.02 -8.19 -29.58
CA ASN A 228 7.55 -7.99 -30.93
C ASN A 228 7.68 -6.50 -31.27
N TYR A 229 6.67 -5.69 -30.89
CA TYR A 229 6.75 -4.23 -31.07
C TYR A 229 7.89 -3.63 -30.24
N GLY A 230 8.01 -4.02 -28.98
CA GLY A 230 9.07 -3.58 -28.07
C GLY A 230 10.47 -3.90 -28.59
N ILE A 231 10.68 -5.09 -29.15
CA ILE A 231 11.93 -5.49 -29.81
C ILE A 231 12.22 -4.55 -30.99
N SER A 232 11.27 -4.39 -31.92
CA SER A 232 11.46 -3.54 -33.10
C SER A 232 11.76 -2.08 -32.72
N LEU A 233 11.08 -1.55 -31.71
CA LEU A 233 11.35 -0.20 -31.19
C LEU A 233 12.75 -0.10 -30.59
N ALA A 234 13.16 -1.08 -29.77
CA ALA A 234 14.49 -1.10 -29.17
C ALA A 234 15.62 -1.24 -30.20
N GLU A 235 15.41 -2.03 -31.26
CA GLU A 235 16.35 -2.16 -32.40
C GLU A 235 16.51 -0.82 -33.14
N GLN A 236 15.40 -0.13 -33.43
CA GLN A 236 15.43 1.19 -34.06
C GLN A 236 16.16 2.24 -33.22
N LEU A 237 16.06 2.14 -31.90
CA LEU A 237 16.76 3.01 -30.95
C LEU A 237 18.23 2.58 -30.71
N GLY A 238 18.69 1.48 -31.29
CA GLY A 238 20.04 0.96 -31.09
C GLY A 238 20.31 0.51 -29.66
N MET A 239 19.31 -0.09 -28.99
CA MET A 239 19.37 -0.51 -27.58
C MET A 239 19.39 -2.05 -27.44
N PRO A 240 20.53 -2.72 -27.70
CA PRO A 240 20.61 -4.19 -27.68
C PRO A 240 20.24 -4.80 -26.32
N ASP A 241 20.63 -4.18 -25.20
CA ASP A 241 20.28 -4.67 -23.86
C ASP A 241 18.77 -4.69 -23.61
N VAL A 242 18.02 -3.77 -24.22
CA VAL A 242 16.55 -3.75 -24.13
C VAL A 242 15.95 -4.82 -25.02
N VAL A 243 16.53 -5.07 -26.19
CA VAL A 243 16.11 -6.17 -27.07
C VAL A 243 16.23 -7.51 -26.32
N ASP A 244 17.33 -7.73 -25.61
CA ASP A 244 17.54 -8.97 -24.85
C ASP A 244 16.52 -9.13 -23.72
N LYS A 245 16.18 -8.06 -22.99
CA LYS A 245 15.09 -8.09 -22.00
C LYS A 245 13.75 -8.55 -22.58
N PHE A 246 13.40 -8.11 -23.80
CA PHE A 246 12.18 -8.59 -24.46
C PHE A 246 12.29 -10.02 -24.98
N LYS A 247 13.49 -10.51 -25.32
CA LYS A 247 13.69 -11.91 -25.70
C LYS A 247 13.45 -12.86 -24.53
N ASP A 248 13.82 -12.46 -23.31
CA ASP A 248 13.54 -13.26 -22.10
C ASP A 248 12.02 -13.51 -21.95
N PHE A 249 11.18 -12.51 -22.20
CA PHE A 249 9.72 -12.67 -22.25
C PHE A 249 9.25 -13.55 -23.41
N LYS A 250 9.91 -13.47 -24.56
CA LYS A 250 9.56 -14.29 -25.72
C LYS A 250 9.75 -15.78 -25.43
N GLU A 251 10.79 -16.15 -24.70
CA GLU A 251 11.04 -17.53 -24.27
C GLU A 251 9.94 -18.02 -23.32
N GLN A 252 9.52 -17.21 -22.35
CA GLN A 252 8.41 -17.55 -21.44
C GLN A 252 7.11 -17.85 -22.20
N VAL A 253 6.79 -17.00 -23.18
CA VAL A 253 5.58 -17.09 -24.00
C VAL A 253 5.61 -18.24 -25.01
N GLN A 254 6.78 -18.76 -25.37
CA GLN A 254 6.93 -19.92 -26.26
C GLN A 254 6.74 -21.26 -25.52
N ASN A 255 6.90 -21.26 -24.19
CA ASN A 255 6.77 -22.45 -23.34
C ASN A 255 5.35 -22.64 -22.76
N HIS A 256 4.41 -21.73 -23.08
CA HIS A 256 2.97 -21.84 -22.83
C HIS A 256 2.24 -22.42 -24.05
#